data_AF-A0A8J2PC28-F1
#
_entry.id   AF-A0A8J2PC28-F1
#
_cell.length_a   1.000
_cell.length_b   1.000
_cell.length_c   1.000
_cell.angle_alpha   90.00
_cell.angle_beta   90.00
_cell.angle_gamma   90.00
#
_symmetry.space_group_name_H-M   'P 1'
#
loop_
_entity.id
_entity.type
_entity.pdbx_description
1 polymer ?
#
loop_
_entity_poly.entity_id
_entity_poly.type
_entity_poly.pdbx_seq_one_letter_code
_entity_poly.pdbx_strand_id
1 'polypeptide(L)'
;MGGLPPWLLWQSSTMRVRTTHPDFVYYVSNWFGVLLTKLKPYLYKNGGPIIMVQVENEYGSFGCDPDYKTFLRDLMQFHLGDDVVLFTTDNAIESKLKCGSIPSVYPTVDFGPGRNLH
;
A
#
# COMPACT_ATOMS: atom_id res chain seq x y z
N MET A 1 10.62 1.71 12.05
CA MET A 1 10.85 1.80 10.59
C MET A 1 9.98 0.84 9.77
N GLY A 2 8.85 0.33 10.28
CA GLY A 2 7.74 -0.22 9.47
C GLY A 2 8.06 -1.24 8.35
N GLY A 3 9.17 -1.97 8.42
CA GLY A 3 9.63 -2.85 7.33
C GLY A 3 10.39 -2.15 6.18
N LEU A 4 10.53 -0.83 6.19
CA LEU A 4 11.37 -0.11 5.23
C LEU A 4 12.85 -0.39 5.47
N PRO A 5 13.65 -0.72 4.43
CA PRO A 5 15.07 -0.98 4.60
C PRO A 5 15.83 0.26 5.11
N PRO A 6 16.74 0.10 6.07
CA PRO A 6 17.45 1.24 6.67
C PRO A 6 18.36 1.98 5.69
N TRP A 7 18.87 1.29 4.67
CA TRP A 7 19.75 1.88 3.66
C TRP A 7 19.07 2.98 2.82
N LEU A 8 17.73 3.04 2.81
CA LEU A 8 17.00 4.14 2.17
C LEU A 8 17.44 5.49 2.75
N LEU A 9 17.66 5.58 4.07
CA LEU A 9 18.06 6.83 4.73
C LEU A 9 19.46 7.30 4.33
N TRP A 10 20.28 6.41 3.76
CA TRP A 10 21.64 6.74 3.31
C TRP A 10 21.68 7.20 1.85
N GLN A 11 20.62 6.95 1.08
CA GLN A 11 20.59 7.29 -0.35
C GLN A 11 20.44 8.81 -0.57
N SER A 12 19.62 9.46 0.25
CA SER A 12 19.38 10.89 0.14
C SER A 12 18.89 11.47 1.46
N SER A 13 19.53 12.56 1.91
CA SER A 13 19.13 13.29 3.10
C SER A 13 17.81 14.04 2.95
N THR A 14 17.31 14.20 1.72
CA THR A 14 16.05 14.89 1.43
C THR A 14 14.90 13.94 1.09
N MET A 15 15.16 12.64 0.97
CA MET A 15 14.14 11.67 0.59
C MET A 15 13.03 11.61 1.63
N ARG A 16 11.79 11.73 1.15
CA ARG A 16 10.58 11.58 1.95
C ARG A 16 10.00 10.19 1.69
N VAL A 17 9.98 9.37 2.72
CA VAL A 17 9.39 8.03 2.65
C VAL A 17 7.86 8.12 2.63
N ARG A 18 7.22 7.14 2.00
CA ARG A 18 5.76 7.06 1.88
C ARG A 18 5.13 8.30 1.21
N THR A 19 5.81 8.84 0.22
CA THR A 19 5.33 9.93 -0.65
C THR A 19 5.73 9.65 -2.11
N THR A 20 5.33 10.52 -3.03
CA THR A 20 5.76 10.52 -4.43
C THR A 20 7.22 10.94 -4.69
N HIS A 21 8.09 10.94 -3.67
CA HIS A 21 9.48 11.36 -3.87
C HIS A 21 10.16 10.44 -4.90
N PRO A 22 10.81 10.96 -5.97
CA PRO A 22 11.34 10.16 -7.08
C PRO A 22 12.24 9.00 -6.64
N ASP A 23 13.19 9.26 -5.74
CA ASP A 23 14.07 8.21 -5.20
C ASP A 23 13.29 7.12 -4.49
N PHE A 24 12.29 7.49 -3.70
CA PHE A 24 11.50 6.54 -2.92
C PHE A 24 10.66 5.65 -3.85
N VAL A 25 9.93 6.24 -4.80
CA VAL A 25 9.11 5.48 -5.75
C VAL A 25 9.97 4.63 -6.70
N TYR A 26 11.19 5.06 -7.03
CA TYR A 26 12.16 4.26 -7.77
C TYR A 26 12.53 2.97 -7.01
N TYR A 27 12.92 3.07 -5.73
CA TYR A 27 13.27 1.89 -4.94
C TYR A 27 12.06 1.00 -4.65
N VAL A 28 10.88 1.57 -4.43
CA VAL A 28 9.62 0.82 -4.30
C VAL A 28 9.33 0.04 -5.59
N SER A 29 9.44 0.68 -6.76
CA SER A 29 9.22 0.03 -8.06
C SER A 29 10.14 -1.16 -8.27
N ASN A 30 11.44 -1.00 -7.98
CA ASN A 30 12.41 -2.07 -8.11
C ASN A 30 12.12 -3.23 -7.17
N TRP A 31 11.77 -2.94 -5.92
CA TRP A 31 11.42 -3.96 -4.94
C TRP A 31 10.14 -4.72 -5.32
N PHE A 32 9.08 -3.99 -5.69
CA PHE A 32 7.80 -4.57 -6.10
C PHE A 32 7.93 -5.37 -7.40
N GLY A 33 8.77 -4.92 -8.33
CA GLY A 33 9.07 -5.68 -9.55
C GLY A 33 9.62 -7.08 -9.26
N VAL A 34 10.44 -7.23 -8.22
CA VAL A 34 10.93 -8.54 -7.78
C VAL A 34 9.86 -9.29 -6.98
N LEU A 35 9.27 -8.66 -5.97
CA LEU A 35 8.35 -9.31 -5.04
C LEU A 35 7.04 -9.75 -5.73
N LEU A 36 6.34 -8.82 -6.36
CA LEU A 36 5.01 -9.07 -6.90
C LEU A 36 5.03 -10.06 -8.07
N THR A 37 6.10 -10.03 -8.88
CA THR A 37 6.32 -11.04 -9.92
C THR A 37 6.43 -12.45 -9.34
N LYS A 38 7.09 -12.61 -8.18
CA LYS A 38 7.17 -13.90 -7.47
C LYS A 38 5.84 -14.31 -6.82
N LEU A 39 5.01 -13.35 -6.41
CA LEU A 39 3.71 -13.61 -5.81
C LEU A 39 2.63 -13.94 -6.84
N LYS A 40 2.75 -13.45 -8.08
CA LYS A 40 1.73 -13.62 -9.14
C LYS A 40 1.26 -15.07 -9.31
N PRO A 41 2.11 -16.12 -9.37
CA PRO A 41 1.63 -17.50 -9.50
C PRO A 41 0.79 -17.99 -8.30
N TYR A 42 0.91 -17.35 -7.15
CA TYR A 42 0.20 -17.70 -5.92
C TYR A 42 -1.13 -16.97 -5.75
N LEU A 43 -1.52 -16.12 -6.70
CA LEU A 43 -2.85 -15.50 -6.71
C LEU A 43 -3.94 -16.57 -6.88
N TYR A 44 -5.09 -16.36 -6.25
CA TYR A 44 -6.22 -17.29 -6.28
C TYR A 44 -6.70 -17.60 -7.70
N LYS A 45 -6.77 -16.57 -8.56
CA LYS A 45 -7.07 -16.75 -10.00
C LYS A 45 -6.08 -17.69 -10.71
N ASN A 46 -4.83 -17.74 -10.24
CA ASN A 46 -3.76 -18.57 -10.80
C ASN A 46 -3.63 -19.93 -10.08
N GLY A 47 -4.60 -20.29 -9.23
CA GLY A 47 -4.62 -21.56 -8.49
C GLY A 47 -3.88 -21.55 -7.14
N GLY A 48 -3.42 -20.38 -6.69
CA GLY A 48 -2.73 -20.23 -5.41
C GLY A 48 -3.62 -19.77 -4.24
N PRO A 49 -3.04 -19.55 -3.05
CA PRO A 49 -3.79 -19.22 -1.84
C PRO A 49 -4.08 -17.72 -1.63
N ILE A 50 -3.49 -16.81 -2.43
CA ILE A 50 -3.60 -15.36 -2.19
C ILE A 50 -4.91 -14.82 -2.78
N ILE A 51 -5.88 -14.48 -1.92
CA ILE A 51 -7.21 -14.00 -2.32
C ILE A 51 -7.31 -12.46 -2.41
N MET A 52 -6.53 -11.72 -1.61
CA MET A 52 -6.54 -10.25 -1.57
C MET A 52 -5.15 -9.74 -1.19
N VAL A 53 -4.84 -8.50 -1.55
CA VAL A 53 -3.54 -7.85 -1.23
C VAL A 53 -3.76 -6.42 -0.75
N GLN A 54 -3.13 -6.06 0.37
CA GLN A 54 -3.20 -4.71 0.92
C GLN A 54 -2.21 -3.79 0.21
N VAL A 55 -2.64 -2.59 -0.20
CA VAL A 55 -1.79 -1.64 -0.97
C VAL A 55 -0.81 -0.88 -0.08
N GLU A 56 -1.30 -0.39 1.05
CA GLU A 56 -0.55 0.40 2.03
C GLU A 56 -1.18 0.17 3.42
N ASN A 57 -0.47 0.50 4.48
CA ASN A 57 -0.89 0.28 5.86
C ASN A 57 -1.18 1.59 6.59
N GLU A 58 -2.45 1.80 6.93
CA GLU A 58 -2.93 2.94 7.72
C GLU A 58 -2.38 4.27 7.20
N TYR A 59 -2.44 4.48 5.89
CA TYR A 59 -1.82 5.64 5.28
C TYR A 59 -2.42 6.96 5.78
N GLY A 60 -3.72 7.00 6.08
CA GLY A 60 -4.37 8.17 6.66
C GLY A 60 -3.81 8.54 8.04
N SER A 61 -3.16 7.60 8.74
CA SER A 61 -2.45 7.86 9.99
C SER A 61 -1.09 8.51 9.78
N PHE A 62 -0.55 8.45 8.57
CA PHE A 62 0.74 9.03 8.20
C PHE A 62 0.61 10.31 7.38
N GLY A 63 -0.21 10.32 6.32
CA GLY A 63 -0.24 11.40 5.34
C GLY A 63 -1.49 11.39 4.48
N CYS A 64 -1.51 12.26 3.46
CA CYS A 64 -2.65 12.47 2.58
C CYS A 64 -2.20 12.78 1.14
N ASP A 65 -1.21 12.02 0.63
CA ASP A 65 -0.73 12.07 -0.76
C ASP A 65 -1.56 11.10 -1.63
N PRO A 66 -2.53 11.59 -2.44
CA PRO A 66 -3.33 10.73 -3.30
C PRO A 66 -2.53 10.12 -4.45
N ASP A 67 -1.51 10.83 -4.93
CA ASP A 67 -0.70 10.41 -6.08
C ASP A 67 0.19 9.24 -5.69
N TYR A 68 0.76 9.26 -4.48
CA TYR A 68 1.57 8.16 -3.96
C TYR A 68 0.77 6.85 -3.88
N LYS A 69 -0.42 6.92 -3.31
CA LYS A 69 -1.26 5.72 -3.16
C LYS A 69 -1.79 5.22 -4.50
N THR A 70 -2.14 6.13 -5.41
CA THR A 70 -2.56 5.79 -6.78
C THR A 70 -1.41 5.11 -7.53
N PHE A 71 -0.18 5.62 -7.39
CA PHE A 71 1.03 4.98 -7.91
C PHE A 71 1.21 3.55 -7.38
N LEU A 72 1.02 3.32 -6.08
CA LEU A 72 1.12 1.97 -5.51
C LEU A 72 0.06 1.02 -6.09
N ARG A 73 -1.20 1.47 -6.17
CA ARG A 73 -2.30 0.69 -6.77
C ARG A 73 -1.93 0.28 -8.20
N ASP A 74 -1.53 1.24 -9.02
CA ASP A 74 -1.26 1.02 -10.44
C ASP A 74 -0.04 0.11 -10.64
N LEU A 75 1.00 0.29 -9.84
CA LEU A 75 2.18 -0.58 -9.85
C LEU A 75 1.81 -2.02 -9.44
N MET A 76 0.94 -2.19 -8.44
CA MET A 76 0.48 -3.51 -8.02
C MET A 76 -0.39 -4.18 -9.07
N GLN A 77 -1.32 -3.45 -9.69
CA GLN A 77 -2.13 -3.94 -10.81
C GLN A 77 -1.28 -4.33 -12.01
N PHE A 78 -0.27 -3.53 -12.35
CA PHE A 78 0.67 -3.85 -13.43
C PHE A 78 1.33 -5.23 -13.25
N HIS A 79 1.75 -5.56 -12.02
CA HIS A 79 2.39 -6.85 -11.75
C HIS A 79 1.38 -7.99 -11.55
N LEU A 80 0.33 -7.78 -10.77
CA LEU A 80 -0.59 -8.82 -10.31
C LEU A 80 -1.75 -9.07 -11.28
N GLY A 81 -2.10 -8.09 -12.12
CA GLY A 81 -3.32 -8.07 -12.95
C GLY A 81 -4.51 -7.48 -12.22
N ASP A 82 -5.61 -7.26 -12.95
CA ASP A 82 -6.79 -6.54 -12.45
C ASP A 82 -7.78 -7.42 -11.66
N ASP A 83 -7.58 -8.74 -11.65
CA ASP A 83 -8.50 -9.67 -10.97
C ASP A 83 -8.23 -9.81 -9.47
N VAL A 84 -7.05 -9.39 -9.00
CA VAL A 84 -6.73 -9.44 -7.57
C VAL A 84 -7.51 -8.34 -6.84
N VAL A 85 -8.15 -8.70 -5.73
CA VAL A 85 -8.80 -7.70 -4.88
C VAL A 85 -7.73 -6.94 -4.11
N LEU A 86 -7.55 -5.67 -4.46
CA LEU A 86 -6.74 -4.74 -3.70
C LEU A 86 -7.59 -4.09 -2.60
N PHE A 87 -7.01 -3.95 -1.40
CA PHE A 87 -7.66 -3.28 -0.29
C PHE A 87 -6.73 -2.31 0.46
N THR A 88 -7.31 -1.39 1.22
CA THR A 88 -6.59 -0.55 2.20
C THR A 88 -7.15 -0.80 3.59
N THR A 89 -6.36 -0.54 4.62
CA THR A 89 -6.80 -0.60 6.02
C THR A 89 -6.37 0.66 6.74
N ASP A 90 -7.31 1.33 7.38
CA ASP A 90 -7.08 2.51 8.21
C ASP A 90 -7.95 2.44 9.47
N ASN A 91 -7.60 3.21 10.50
CA ASN A 91 -8.47 3.29 11.67
C ASN A 91 -9.86 3.82 11.27
N ALA A 92 -10.88 3.35 11.98
CA ALA A 92 -12.27 3.76 11.78
C ALA A 92 -12.56 5.21 12.25
N ILE A 93 -11.89 6.18 11.63
CA ILE A 93 -11.98 7.61 11.86
C ILE A 93 -12.08 8.27 10.48
N GLU A 94 -13.07 9.14 10.29
CA GLU A 94 -13.37 9.76 8.98
C GLU A 94 -12.14 10.39 8.32
N SER A 95 -11.33 11.14 9.08
CA SER A 95 -10.12 11.78 8.54
C SER A 95 -9.06 10.78 8.08
N LYS A 96 -8.96 9.62 8.74
CA LYS A 96 -8.05 8.53 8.36
C LYS A 96 -8.54 7.83 7.12
N LEU A 97 -9.82 7.49 7.07
CA LEU A 97 -10.46 6.93 5.87
C LEU A 97 -10.34 7.85 4.66
N LYS A 98 -10.56 9.16 4.82
CA LYS A 98 -10.42 10.14 3.73
C LYS A 98 -9.02 10.17 3.13
N CYS A 99 -8.00 10.15 3.99
CA CYS A 99 -6.61 10.21 3.54
C CYS A 99 -6.00 8.85 3.21
N GLY A 100 -6.59 7.75 3.66
CA GLY A 100 -6.12 6.38 3.42
C GLY A 100 -6.75 5.71 2.20
N SER A 101 -8.04 5.95 1.94
CA SER A 101 -8.79 5.31 0.84
C SER A 101 -8.21 5.64 -0.54
N ILE A 102 -8.28 4.67 -1.46
CA ILE A 102 -7.79 4.81 -2.84
C ILE A 102 -8.95 4.49 -3.79
N PRO A 103 -9.19 5.30 -4.84
CA PRO A 103 -10.21 4.97 -5.84
C PRO A 103 -9.99 3.56 -6.43
N SER A 104 -11.07 2.80 -6.54
CA SER A 104 -11.08 1.42 -7.06
C SER A 104 -10.32 0.38 -6.22
N VAL A 105 -10.06 0.69 -4.94
CA VAL A 105 -9.47 -0.22 -3.96
C VAL A 105 -10.44 -0.36 -2.79
N TYR A 106 -10.65 -1.57 -2.28
CA TYR A 106 -11.66 -1.83 -1.24
C TYR A 106 -11.20 -1.26 0.12
N PRO A 107 -11.89 -0.27 0.71
CA PRO A 107 -11.49 0.27 2.01
C PRO A 107 -11.97 -0.64 3.14
N THR A 108 -11.06 -1.01 4.05
CA THR A 108 -11.39 -1.69 5.31
C THR A 108 -10.97 -0.83 6.49
N VAL A 109 -11.49 -1.16 7.67
CA VAL A 109 -11.10 -0.52 8.92
C VAL A 109 -10.51 -1.51 9.92
N ASP A 110 -9.65 -1.00 10.80
CA ASP A 110 -9.26 -1.68 12.03
C ASP A 110 -9.70 -0.90 13.27
N PHE A 111 -9.88 -1.62 14.37
CA PHE A 111 -10.20 -1.07 15.68
C PHE A 111 -9.88 -2.07 16.80
N GLY A 112 -9.57 -1.55 17.98
CA GLY A 112 -9.45 -2.32 19.21
C GLY A 112 -10.75 -2.32 20.02
N PRO A 113 -10.79 -3.03 21.16
CA PRO A 113 -12.00 -3.22 21.97
C PRO A 113 -12.52 -1.94 22.67
N GLY A 114 -11.75 -0.86 22.69
CA GLY A 114 -12.00 0.31 23.54
C GLY A 114 -12.70 1.50 22.88
N ARG A 115 -13.12 1.40 21.61
CA ARG A 115 -13.85 2.49 20.94
C ARG A 115 -15.10 1.95 20.25
N ASN A 116 -16.26 2.37 20.74
CA ASN A 116 -17.51 2.23 19.99
C ASN A 116 -17.44 3.12 18.76
N LEU A 117 -17.74 2.56 17.59
CA LEU A 117 -17.98 3.30 16.37
C LEU A 117 -19.37 3.94 16.51
N HIS A 118 -19.40 5.23 16.84
CA HIS A 118 -20.61 6.05 16.85
C HIS A 118 -20.55 7.05 15.70
#